data_AF-A0A1V6ISN8-F1
#
_entry.id   AF-A0A1V6ISN8-F1
#
_cell.length_a   1.000
_cell.length_b   1.000
_cell.length_c   1.000
_cell.angle_alpha   90.00
_cell.angle_beta   90.00
_cell.angle_gamma   90.00
#
_symmetry.space_group_name_H-M   'P 1'
#
loop_
_entity.id
_entity.type
_entity.pdbx_description
1 polymer ?
#
loop_
_entity_poly.entity_id
_entity_poly.type
_entity_poly.pdbx_seq_one_letter_code
_entity_poly.pdbx_strand_id
1 'polypeptide(L)'
;MTIDLADPNLKIITDTASDGDCLGPCPARELMDYVLDNNGFAAINGTYFETGAARRNYYFFPVYNSRLGVMINEAQLKWWTTGPLMVFDENNKFYYFPDSRDFGSVAKFESKYGVKIQAAIGNKPRLIENYLNWLIDWEVDESQMTGKYIRTAIGYKDNKIYLVVANKATVPELAIIMQTLGMEYALNLDGGYSTALYYNDEYMIGPGRNIPNAIIFAKKN
;
A
#
# COMPACT_ATOMS: atom_id res chain seq x y z
N MET A 1 8.21 -6.26 -9.84
CA MET A 1 8.09 -5.17 -10.84
C MET A 1 8.67 -3.90 -10.26
N THR A 2 9.20 -3.00 -11.08
CA THR A 2 9.79 -1.74 -10.64
C THR A 2 9.18 -0.56 -11.40
N ILE A 3 8.89 0.53 -10.70
CA ILE A 3 8.35 1.78 -11.23
C ILE A 3 9.37 2.90 -10.98
N ASP A 4 9.73 3.66 -12.01
CA ASP A 4 10.69 4.75 -11.90
C ASP A 4 10.00 6.07 -11.52
N LEU A 5 10.31 6.60 -10.34
CA LEU A 5 9.70 7.85 -9.88
C LEU A 5 10.31 9.09 -10.57
N ALA A 6 11.42 8.92 -11.32
CA ALA A 6 11.98 9.99 -12.12
C ALA A 6 11.22 10.23 -13.44
N ASP A 7 10.30 9.34 -13.83
CA ASP A 7 9.45 9.56 -15.01
C ASP A 7 8.52 10.76 -14.76
N PRO A 8 8.69 11.89 -15.48
CA PRO A 8 7.86 13.07 -15.29
C PRO A 8 6.39 12.81 -15.65
N ASN A 9 6.12 11.81 -16.49
CA ASN A 9 4.78 11.40 -16.88
C ASN A 9 4.18 10.37 -15.93
N LEU A 10 4.88 9.91 -14.89
CA LEU A 10 4.28 9.00 -13.92
C LEU A 10 3.24 9.74 -13.07
N LYS A 11 2.09 9.10 -12.87
CA LYS A 11 1.08 9.44 -11.86
C LYS A 11 0.92 8.25 -10.91
N ILE A 12 1.03 8.51 -9.61
CA ILE A 12 0.88 7.49 -8.56
C ILE A 12 -0.48 7.70 -7.91
N ILE A 13 -1.24 6.62 -7.79
CA ILE A 13 -2.64 6.67 -7.40
C ILE A 13 -2.86 5.64 -6.30
N THR A 14 -3.48 6.06 -5.21
CA THR A 14 -4.09 5.16 -4.24
C THR A 14 -5.59 5.37 -4.33
N ASP A 15 -6.35 4.30 -4.52
CA ASP A 15 -7.80 4.38 -4.69
C ASP A 15 -8.50 3.35 -3.82
N THR A 16 -9.74 3.66 -3.47
CA THR A 16 -10.57 2.94 -2.51
C THR A 16 -11.93 2.68 -3.12
N ALA A 17 -12.51 1.51 -2.90
CA ALA A 17 -13.86 1.18 -3.35
C ALA A 17 -14.94 2.03 -2.64
N SER A 18 -14.64 2.52 -1.43
CA SER A 18 -15.51 3.41 -0.68
C SER A 18 -15.08 4.86 -0.89
N ASP A 19 -16.04 5.78 -0.98
CA ASP A 19 -15.80 7.22 -1.09
C ASP A 19 -15.60 7.91 0.29
N GLY A 20 -15.68 7.14 1.37
CA GLY A 20 -15.53 7.62 2.74
C GLY A 20 -15.21 6.50 3.72
N ASP A 21 -15.04 6.86 4.99
CA ASP A 21 -14.88 5.91 6.08
C ASP A 21 -16.05 4.93 6.10
N CYS A 22 -15.75 3.64 6.18
CA CYS A 22 -16.73 2.57 6.21
C CYS A 22 -16.44 1.65 7.38
N LEU A 23 -17.45 1.30 8.18
CA LEU A 23 -17.31 0.43 9.36
C LEU A 23 -17.67 -1.04 9.09
N GLY A 24 -18.12 -1.34 7.87
CA GLY A 24 -18.53 -2.66 7.42
C GLY A 24 -20.05 -2.85 7.34
N PRO A 25 -20.54 -3.68 6.40
CA PRO A 25 -19.84 -4.24 5.23
C PRO A 25 -19.49 -3.15 4.20
N CYS A 26 -18.25 -3.16 3.72
CA CYS A 26 -17.72 -2.15 2.80
C CYS A 26 -17.70 -2.64 1.34
N PRO A 27 -17.76 -1.72 0.36
CA PRO A 27 -17.58 -2.09 -1.04
C PRO A 27 -16.15 -2.62 -1.28
N ALA A 28 -16.02 -3.51 -2.26
CA ALA A 28 -14.76 -4.02 -2.76
C ALA A 28 -14.91 -4.33 -4.24
N ARG A 29 -13.83 -4.14 -5.02
CA ARG A 29 -13.82 -4.27 -6.47
C ARG A 29 -12.66 -5.15 -6.93
N GLU A 30 -12.69 -5.61 -8.18
CA GLU A 30 -11.54 -6.30 -8.74
C GLU A 30 -10.38 -5.32 -8.96
N LEU A 31 -9.13 -5.78 -8.94
CA LEU A 31 -7.98 -4.89 -9.20
C LEU A 31 -8.08 -4.20 -10.57
N MET A 32 -8.61 -4.90 -11.59
CA MET A 32 -8.76 -4.38 -12.95
C MET A 32 -9.69 -3.19 -13.00
N ASP A 33 -10.74 -3.17 -12.17
CA ASP A 33 -11.67 -2.04 -12.10
C ASP A 33 -10.94 -0.75 -11.69
N TYR A 34 -10.05 -0.82 -10.69
CA TYR A 34 -9.23 0.32 -10.29
C TYR A 34 -8.25 0.74 -11.38
N VAL A 35 -7.69 -0.24 -12.12
CA VAL A 35 -6.78 0.02 -13.23
C VAL A 35 -7.50 0.77 -14.35
N LEU A 36 -8.67 0.29 -14.78
CA LEU A 36 -9.45 0.87 -15.87
C LEU A 36 -9.94 2.28 -15.51
N ASP A 37 -10.48 2.47 -14.32
CA ASP A 37 -10.96 3.78 -13.87
C ASP A 37 -9.86 4.85 -13.81
N ASN A 38 -8.60 4.42 -13.64
CA ASN A 38 -7.45 5.29 -13.47
C ASN A 38 -6.46 5.27 -14.66
N ASN A 39 -6.78 4.60 -15.77
CA ASN A 39 -5.88 4.38 -16.91
C ASN A 39 -4.49 3.87 -16.48
N GLY A 40 -4.47 2.90 -15.56
CA GLY A 40 -3.26 2.34 -14.99
C GLY A 40 -2.52 1.40 -15.94
N PHE A 41 -1.19 1.44 -15.93
CA PHE A 41 -0.34 0.45 -16.59
C PHE A 41 0.22 -0.60 -15.61
N ALA A 42 0.19 -0.31 -14.32
CA ALA A 42 0.59 -1.24 -13.27
C ALA A 42 -0.26 -1.04 -12.01
N ALA A 43 -0.55 -2.11 -11.28
CA ALA A 43 -1.22 -2.01 -9.99
C ALA A 43 -0.94 -3.22 -9.10
N ILE A 44 -1.03 -3.03 -7.79
CA ILE A 44 -1.04 -4.12 -6.81
C ILE A 44 -2.13 -3.85 -5.76
N ASN A 45 -2.68 -4.92 -5.18
CA ASN A 45 -3.61 -4.79 -4.06
C ASN A 45 -3.00 -4.02 -2.87
N GLY A 46 -3.86 -3.39 -2.07
CA GLY A 46 -3.41 -2.52 -0.97
C GLY A 46 -3.40 -3.18 0.41
N THR A 47 -4.11 -2.56 1.35
CA THR A 47 -4.01 -2.80 2.80
C THR A 47 -4.76 -4.05 3.26
N TYR A 48 -4.44 -4.52 4.46
CA TYR A 48 -5.23 -5.58 5.11
C TYR A 48 -6.68 -5.16 5.33
N PHE A 49 -7.60 -6.12 5.18
CA PHE A 49 -9.01 -5.93 5.44
C PHE A 49 -9.68 -7.17 6.05
N GLU A 50 -10.82 -6.95 6.73
CA GLU A 50 -11.60 -8.00 7.38
C GLU A 50 -12.42 -8.79 6.37
N THR A 51 -12.41 -10.12 6.50
CA THR A 51 -13.13 -11.03 5.59
C THR A 51 -14.39 -11.62 6.22
N GLY A 52 -14.56 -11.43 7.54
CA GLY A 52 -15.72 -11.88 8.30
C GLY A 52 -17.00 -11.14 7.89
N ALA A 53 -18.15 -11.78 8.03
CA ALA A 53 -19.41 -11.25 7.52
C ALA A 53 -19.81 -9.88 8.11
N ALA A 54 -19.58 -9.66 9.41
CA ALA A 54 -20.02 -8.46 10.11
C ALA A 54 -19.29 -7.18 9.67
N ARG A 55 -17.99 -7.30 9.34
CA ARG A 55 -17.12 -6.18 8.95
C ARG A 55 -16.45 -6.42 7.61
N ARG A 56 -17.13 -7.15 6.71
CA ARG A 56 -16.55 -7.54 5.43
C ARG A 56 -15.99 -6.34 4.68
N ASN A 57 -14.76 -6.46 4.19
CA ASN A 57 -14.02 -5.43 3.45
C ASN A 57 -13.64 -4.17 4.26
N TYR A 58 -13.92 -4.14 5.57
CA TYR A 58 -13.39 -3.09 6.44
C TYR A 58 -11.86 -3.18 6.47
N TYR A 59 -11.18 -2.08 6.17
CA TYR A 59 -9.74 -1.96 6.38
C TYR A 59 -9.50 -0.90 7.46
N PHE A 60 -8.55 -1.18 8.35
CA PHE A 60 -8.18 -0.27 9.44
C PHE A 60 -7.27 0.85 8.96
N PHE A 61 -6.41 0.59 7.97
CA PHE A 61 -5.30 1.46 7.63
C PHE A 61 -5.73 2.71 6.85
N PRO A 62 -5.11 3.87 7.10
CA PRO A 62 -5.32 5.06 6.31
C PRO A 62 -4.86 4.86 4.85
N VAL A 63 -5.70 5.27 3.92
CA VAL A 63 -5.39 5.27 2.48
C VAL A 63 -5.89 6.59 1.90
N TYR A 64 -5.00 7.34 1.24
CA TYR A 64 -5.42 8.54 0.54
C TYR A 64 -6.16 8.14 -0.73
N ASN A 65 -7.37 8.63 -0.93
CA ASN A 65 -8.07 8.44 -2.19
C ASN A 65 -7.69 9.58 -3.14
N SER A 66 -6.89 9.27 -4.15
CA SER A 66 -6.37 10.24 -5.12
C SER A 66 -7.45 10.93 -5.96
N ARG A 67 -8.59 10.26 -6.20
CA ARG A 67 -9.72 10.83 -6.94
C ARG A 67 -10.48 11.85 -6.11
N LEU A 68 -10.64 11.59 -4.82
CA LEU A 68 -11.42 12.43 -3.90
C LEU A 68 -10.59 13.50 -3.20
N GLY A 69 -9.27 13.33 -3.14
CA GLY A 69 -8.38 14.25 -2.46
C GLY A 69 -8.46 14.19 -0.93
N VAL A 70 -8.87 13.04 -0.38
CA VAL A 70 -9.08 12.86 1.07
C VAL A 70 -8.38 11.61 1.58
N MET A 71 -7.98 11.64 2.85
CA MET A 71 -7.48 10.46 3.56
C MET A 71 -8.66 9.64 4.10
N ILE A 72 -8.91 8.45 3.55
CA ILE A 72 -9.90 7.53 4.11
C ILE A 72 -9.31 6.88 5.35
N ASN A 73 -10.13 6.74 6.40
CA ASN A 73 -9.74 6.33 7.74
C ASN A 73 -8.71 7.26 8.40
N GLU A 74 -8.74 8.56 8.10
CA GLU A 74 -7.82 9.56 8.67
C GLU A 74 -7.78 9.51 10.21
N ALA A 75 -8.92 9.23 10.84
CA ALA A 75 -9.05 9.12 12.29
C ALA A 75 -8.15 8.01 12.90
N GLN A 76 -7.65 7.07 12.10
CA GLN A 76 -6.72 6.03 12.57
C GLN A 76 -5.26 6.51 12.63
N LEU A 77 -4.90 7.60 11.97
CA LEU A 77 -3.54 8.18 12.02
C LEU A 77 -3.10 8.54 13.45
N LYS A 78 -4.04 8.75 14.38
CA LYS A 78 -3.74 9.11 15.78
C LYS A 78 -3.18 7.95 16.61
N TRP A 79 -3.29 6.72 16.13
CA TRP A 79 -2.86 5.53 16.86
C TRP A 79 -1.46 5.10 16.44
N TRP A 80 -0.60 4.86 17.43
CA TRP A 80 0.73 4.29 17.18
C TRP A 80 0.66 2.89 16.55
N THR A 81 -0.44 2.16 16.78
CA THR A 81 -0.69 0.82 16.21
C THR A 81 -1.04 0.82 14.72
N THR A 82 -1.24 1.99 14.11
CA THR A 82 -1.46 2.13 12.67
C THR A 82 -0.20 1.85 11.87
N GLY A 83 0.97 2.06 12.47
CA GLY A 83 2.26 1.77 11.86
C GLY A 83 2.69 2.83 10.84
N PRO A 84 3.55 2.45 9.89
CA PRO A 84 4.15 3.39 8.95
C PRO A 84 3.18 3.83 7.84
N LEU A 85 3.49 4.98 7.25
CA LEU A 85 2.77 5.56 6.13
C LEU A 85 3.75 5.90 5.00
N MET A 86 3.47 5.41 3.80
CA MET A 86 4.15 5.81 2.57
C MET A 86 3.34 6.88 1.87
N VAL A 87 3.97 8.01 1.52
CA VAL A 87 3.32 9.17 0.91
C VAL A 87 4.08 9.61 -0.33
N PHE A 88 3.35 10.02 -1.36
CA PHE A 88 3.88 10.55 -2.60
C PHE A 88 3.27 11.92 -2.89
N ASP A 89 4.11 12.91 -3.19
CA ASP A 89 3.64 14.22 -3.65
C ASP A 89 3.43 14.24 -5.17
N GLU A 90 2.80 15.30 -5.68
CA GLU A 90 2.50 15.49 -7.12
C GLU A 90 3.73 15.51 -8.06
N ASN A 91 4.94 15.65 -7.48
CA ASN A 91 6.22 15.59 -8.18
C ASN A 91 6.87 14.19 -8.10
N ASN A 92 6.09 13.17 -7.70
CA ASN A 92 6.54 11.79 -7.49
C ASN A 92 7.59 11.62 -6.39
N LYS A 93 7.81 12.64 -5.55
CA LYS A 93 8.76 12.50 -4.44
C LYS A 93 8.16 11.62 -3.35
N PHE A 94 8.96 10.68 -2.89
CA PHE A 94 8.61 9.75 -1.83
C PHE A 94 8.89 10.34 -0.44
N TYR A 95 7.96 10.10 0.49
CA TYR A 95 8.06 10.44 1.90
C TYR A 95 7.66 9.22 2.73
N TYR A 96 8.48 8.93 3.74
CA TYR A 96 8.22 7.83 4.67
C TYR A 96 8.01 8.37 6.08
N PHE A 97 6.94 7.93 6.71
CA PHE A 97 6.66 8.21 8.12
C PHE A 97 6.69 6.87 8.87
N PRO A 98 7.71 6.61 9.72
CA PRO A 98 7.75 5.40 10.55
C PRO A 98 6.52 5.29 11.46
N ASP A 99 6.03 6.44 11.92
CA ASP A 99 4.81 6.57 12.72
C ASP A 99 3.83 7.51 12.00
N SER A 100 2.68 6.99 11.63
CA SER A 100 1.64 7.77 10.93
C SER A 100 1.13 9.00 11.71
N ARG A 101 1.36 9.09 13.03
CA ARG A 101 1.03 10.28 13.83
C ARG A 101 1.85 11.50 13.43
N ASP A 102 3.07 11.29 12.92
CA ASP A 102 3.95 12.38 12.48
C ASP A 102 3.43 13.06 11.21
N PHE A 103 2.81 12.28 10.32
CA PHE A 103 2.07 12.80 9.16
C PHE A 103 0.93 13.72 9.62
N GLY A 104 0.12 13.26 10.58
CA GLY A 104 -0.95 14.04 11.20
C GLY A 104 -2.19 14.20 10.31
N SER A 105 -2.08 14.97 9.23
CA SER A 105 -3.18 15.18 8.27
C SER A 105 -2.65 15.62 6.91
N VAL A 106 -3.49 15.53 5.88
CA VAL A 106 -3.17 16.04 4.53
C VAL A 106 -2.78 17.53 4.60
N ALA A 107 -3.59 18.36 5.27
CA ALA A 107 -3.32 19.80 5.40
C ALA A 107 -1.98 20.10 6.10
N LYS A 108 -1.62 19.32 7.13
CA LYS A 108 -0.35 19.47 7.83
C LYS A 108 0.83 19.10 6.93
N PHE A 109 0.71 18.02 6.16
CA PHE A 109 1.71 17.62 5.16
C PHE A 109 1.92 18.73 4.13
N GLU A 110 0.84 19.18 3.47
CA GLU A 110 0.93 20.17 2.41
C GLU A 110 1.47 21.51 2.92
N SER A 111 1.05 21.95 4.12
CA SER A 111 1.59 23.16 4.74
C SER A 111 3.07 23.05 5.09
N LYS A 112 3.55 21.86 5.48
CA LYS A 112 4.94 21.63 5.88
C LYS A 112 5.88 21.55 4.68
N TYR A 113 5.45 20.87 3.62
CA TYR A 113 6.31 20.58 2.46
C TYR A 113 6.05 21.50 1.27
N GLY A 114 4.97 22.29 1.27
CA GLY A 114 4.64 23.23 0.19
C GLY A 114 4.28 22.55 -1.13
N VAL A 115 3.83 21.29 -1.08
CA VAL A 115 3.49 20.44 -2.23
C VAL A 115 2.22 19.66 -1.93
N LYS A 116 1.43 19.35 -2.95
CA LYS A 116 0.23 18.53 -2.78
C LYS A 116 0.57 17.05 -2.69
N ILE A 117 -0.21 16.34 -1.89
CA ILE A 117 -0.19 14.87 -1.88
C ILE A 117 -0.95 14.32 -3.10
N GLN A 118 -0.40 13.30 -3.77
CA GLN A 118 -1.11 12.57 -4.83
C GLN A 118 -1.52 11.16 -4.42
N ALA A 119 -0.78 10.50 -3.53
CA ALA A 119 -1.05 9.14 -3.08
C ALA A 119 -0.47 8.90 -1.68
N ALA A 120 -1.13 8.05 -0.89
CA ALA A 120 -0.58 7.53 0.35
C ALA A 120 -1.28 6.23 0.78
N ILE A 121 -0.49 5.33 1.35
CA ILE A 121 -0.95 4.05 1.85
C ILE A 121 -0.20 3.68 3.12
N GLY A 122 -0.95 3.36 4.16
CA GLY A 122 -0.43 2.76 5.38
C GLY A 122 -0.71 1.26 5.40
N ASN A 123 0.11 0.50 6.11
CA ASN A 123 -0.19 -0.89 6.45
C ASN A 123 0.75 -1.35 7.57
N LYS A 124 0.68 -2.64 7.91
CA LYS A 124 1.67 -3.29 8.77
C LYS A 124 2.01 -4.69 8.25
N PRO A 125 3.06 -5.33 8.79
CA PRO A 125 4.16 -4.69 9.51
C PRO A 125 5.07 -3.89 8.58
N ARG A 126 5.89 -3.00 9.17
CA ARG A 126 7.09 -2.49 8.49
C ARG A 126 8.07 -3.64 8.30
N LEU A 127 8.69 -3.72 7.13
CA LEU A 127 9.65 -4.78 6.82
C LEU A 127 11.07 -4.23 6.88
N ILE A 128 11.32 -3.16 6.13
CA ILE A 128 12.63 -2.52 6.01
C ILE A 128 12.49 -1.02 6.29
N GLU A 129 13.43 -0.46 7.04
CA GLU A 129 13.51 0.98 7.29
C GLU A 129 14.98 1.40 7.39
N ASN A 130 15.38 2.41 6.62
CA ASN A 130 16.76 2.85 6.48
C ASN A 130 17.72 1.68 6.19
N TYR A 131 17.35 0.83 5.23
CA TYR A 131 18.10 -0.37 4.81
C TYR A 131 18.24 -1.47 5.88
N LEU A 132 17.54 -1.38 7.02
CA LEU A 132 17.59 -2.37 8.09
C LEU A 132 16.28 -3.14 8.19
N ASN A 133 16.37 -4.44 8.48
CA ASN A 133 15.21 -5.25 8.82
C ASN A 133 14.66 -4.79 10.17
N TRP A 134 13.46 -4.20 10.12
CA TRP A 134 12.76 -3.61 11.25
C TRP A 134 11.47 -4.35 11.60
N LEU A 135 11.34 -5.59 11.12
CA LEU A 135 10.23 -6.45 11.48
C LEU A 135 10.23 -6.67 12.99
N ILE A 136 9.10 -6.38 13.62
CA ILE A 136 8.91 -6.56 15.05
C ILE A 136 8.05 -7.81 15.26
N ASP A 137 8.63 -8.85 15.87
CA ASP A 137 7.98 -10.16 16.01
C ASP A 137 6.60 -10.11 16.69
N TRP A 138 6.39 -9.23 17.68
CA TRP A 138 5.09 -9.14 18.38
C TRP A 138 4.01 -8.38 17.62
N GLU A 139 4.34 -7.70 16.51
CA GLU A 139 3.35 -7.08 15.61
C GLU A 139 2.77 -8.06 14.59
N VAL A 140 3.33 -9.28 14.55
CA VAL A 140 3.06 -10.32 13.56
C VAL A 140 2.38 -11.49 14.25
N ASP A 141 1.25 -11.95 13.73
CA ASP A 141 0.54 -13.10 14.31
C ASP A 141 1.21 -14.44 13.96
N GLU A 142 0.82 -15.53 14.64
CA GLU A 142 1.41 -16.86 14.43
C GLU A 142 1.30 -17.35 12.97
N SER A 143 0.19 -17.05 12.30
CA SER A 143 -0.03 -17.40 10.89
C SER A 143 0.85 -16.58 9.95
N GLN A 144 1.14 -15.33 10.30
CA GLN A 144 2.09 -14.50 9.59
C GLN A 144 3.55 -14.91 9.83
N MET A 145 3.87 -15.36 11.05
CA MET A 145 5.21 -15.83 11.45
C MET A 145 5.57 -17.18 10.81
N THR A 146 4.61 -18.11 10.76
CA THR A 146 4.89 -19.51 10.38
C THR A 146 4.24 -19.94 9.06
N GLY A 147 3.12 -19.32 8.69
CA GLY A 147 2.35 -19.67 7.51
C GLY A 147 3.01 -19.23 6.22
N LYS A 148 3.24 -20.19 5.32
CA LYS A 148 3.81 -19.94 3.98
C LYS A 148 2.70 -19.71 2.96
N TYR A 149 2.50 -18.45 2.60
CA TYR A 149 1.47 -18.02 1.65
C TYR A 149 2.05 -17.15 0.56
N ILE A 150 1.20 -16.69 -0.35
CA ILE A 150 1.54 -15.57 -1.23
C ILE A 150 1.58 -14.32 -0.35
N ARG A 151 2.69 -13.58 -0.40
CA ARG A 151 2.90 -12.33 0.33
C ARG A 151 3.19 -11.22 -0.64
N THR A 152 2.76 -10.01 -0.30
CA THR A 152 2.97 -8.83 -1.14
C THR A 152 3.64 -7.74 -0.34
N ALA A 153 4.49 -6.95 -0.99
CA ALA A 153 5.10 -5.78 -0.39
C ALA A 153 5.26 -4.67 -1.42
N ILE A 154 5.30 -3.44 -0.90
CA ILE A 154 5.77 -2.26 -1.61
C ILE A 154 7.11 -1.86 -1.02
N GLY A 155 8.13 -1.73 -1.86
CA GLY A 155 9.47 -1.29 -1.49
C GLY A 155 9.84 0.02 -2.18
N TYR A 156 10.73 0.78 -1.57
CA TYR A 156 11.36 1.97 -2.13
C TYR A 156 12.88 1.84 -2.07
N LYS A 157 13.56 2.19 -3.17
CA LYS A 157 15.03 2.31 -3.24
C LYS A 157 15.41 3.10 -4.49
N ASP A 158 16.44 3.95 -4.40
CA ASP A 158 17.03 4.65 -5.56
C ASP A 158 16.00 5.40 -6.42
N ASN A 159 15.04 6.09 -5.77
CA ASN A 159 13.92 6.79 -6.42
C ASN A 159 13.04 5.87 -7.28
N LYS A 160 12.89 4.60 -6.87
CA LYS A 160 12.04 3.61 -7.55
C LYS A 160 11.16 2.89 -6.55
N ILE A 161 9.95 2.55 -7.00
CA ILE A 161 9.02 1.70 -6.26
C ILE A 161 9.11 0.27 -6.78
N TYR A 162 9.14 -0.68 -5.86
CA TYR A 162 9.19 -2.12 -6.13
C TYR A 162 7.88 -2.74 -5.66
N LEU A 163 7.12 -3.31 -6.60
CA LEU A 163 5.97 -4.13 -6.28
C LEU A 163 6.45 -5.59 -6.27
N VAL A 164 6.40 -6.19 -5.09
CA VAL A 164 6.97 -7.51 -4.83
C VAL A 164 5.86 -8.47 -4.45
N VAL A 165 5.85 -9.64 -5.09
CA VAL A 165 5.02 -10.77 -4.70
C VAL A 165 5.94 -11.96 -4.45
N ALA A 166 5.92 -12.48 -3.23
CA ALA A 166 6.69 -13.66 -2.83
C ALA A 166 5.76 -14.86 -2.68
N ASN A 167 6.09 -15.96 -3.35
CA ASN A 167 5.33 -17.20 -3.25
C ASN A 167 5.86 -18.08 -2.11
N LYS A 168 4.94 -18.71 -1.37
CA LYS A 168 5.25 -19.65 -0.27
C LYS A 168 6.20 -19.06 0.77
N ALA A 169 5.93 -17.82 1.19
CA ALA A 169 6.74 -17.08 2.15
C ALA A 169 5.97 -16.79 3.44
N THR A 170 6.68 -16.80 4.56
CA THR A 170 6.26 -16.13 5.81
C THR A 170 6.53 -14.62 5.72
N VAL A 171 5.99 -13.84 6.66
CA VAL A 171 6.32 -12.40 6.74
C VAL A 171 7.80 -12.15 7.08
N PRO A 172 8.44 -12.90 8.01
CA PRO A 172 9.89 -12.85 8.18
C PRO A 172 10.69 -13.17 6.91
N GLU A 173 10.29 -14.20 6.15
CA GLU A 173 10.93 -14.52 4.86
C GLU A 173 10.75 -13.37 3.85
N LEU A 174 9.59 -12.72 3.83
CA LEU A 174 9.36 -11.53 3.01
C LEU A 174 10.28 -10.37 3.42
N ALA A 175 10.47 -10.12 4.72
CA ALA A 175 11.42 -9.11 5.19
C ALA A 175 12.85 -9.42 4.72
N ILE A 176 13.29 -10.67 4.80
CA ILE A 176 14.60 -11.11 4.29
C ILE A 176 14.70 -10.91 2.77
N ILE A 177 13.64 -11.19 2.01
CA ILE A 177 13.59 -10.93 0.57
C ILE A 177 13.77 -9.43 0.29
N MET A 178 13.03 -8.57 0.98
CA MET A 178 13.12 -7.11 0.79
C MET A 178 14.51 -6.58 1.19
N GLN A 179 15.10 -7.11 2.27
CA GLN A 179 16.47 -6.82 2.68
C GLN A 179 17.50 -7.24 1.61
N THR A 180 17.32 -8.42 1.03
CA THR A 180 18.21 -8.97 -0.01
C THR A 180 18.12 -8.19 -1.31
N LEU A 181 16.93 -7.69 -1.66
CA LEU A 181 16.73 -6.74 -2.76
C LEU A 181 17.33 -5.35 -2.48
N GLY A 182 17.80 -5.12 -1.25
CA GLY A 182 18.49 -3.92 -0.79
C GLY A 182 17.56 -2.73 -0.55
N MET A 183 16.27 -2.98 -0.30
CA MET A 183 15.28 -1.92 -0.15
C MET A 183 15.69 -0.91 0.94
N GLU A 184 15.45 0.38 0.70
CA GLU A 184 15.66 1.41 1.72
C GLU A 184 14.49 1.44 2.71
N TYR A 185 13.28 1.39 2.17
CA TYR A 185 12.03 1.23 2.93
C TYR A 185 11.19 0.13 2.30
N ALA A 186 10.51 -0.68 3.11
CA ALA A 186 9.58 -1.66 2.62
C ALA A 186 8.43 -1.90 3.60
N LEU A 187 7.24 -2.02 3.04
CA LEU A 187 5.99 -2.18 3.76
C LEU A 187 5.25 -3.41 3.24
N ASN A 188 4.78 -4.24 4.16
CA ASN A 188 3.92 -5.37 3.82
C ASN A 188 2.56 -4.89 3.30
N LEU A 189 1.99 -5.58 2.30
CA LEU A 189 0.64 -5.39 1.76
C LEU A 189 -0.21 -6.65 2.01
N ASP A 190 -1.52 -6.59 1.72
CA ASP A 190 -2.39 -7.76 1.94
C ASP A 190 -2.04 -8.95 1.04
N GLY A 191 -1.99 -10.15 1.62
CA GLY A 191 -1.50 -11.34 0.94
C GLY A 191 -2.58 -12.36 0.60
N GLY A 192 -2.12 -13.59 0.35
CA GLY A 192 -2.98 -14.76 0.18
C GLY A 192 -3.96 -14.60 -0.98
N TYR A 193 -5.24 -14.89 -0.72
CA TYR A 193 -6.28 -14.84 -1.75
C TYR A 193 -6.60 -13.41 -2.21
N SER A 194 -6.15 -12.37 -1.50
CA SER A 194 -6.27 -10.97 -1.90
C SER A 194 -5.19 -10.53 -2.88
N THR A 195 -4.13 -11.32 -3.05
CA THR A 195 -3.02 -10.93 -3.91
C THR A 195 -3.47 -10.78 -5.35
N ALA A 196 -3.23 -9.58 -5.89
CA ALA A 196 -3.43 -9.27 -7.29
C ALA A 196 -2.33 -8.31 -7.75
N LEU A 197 -1.70 -8.63 -8.87
CA LEU A 197 -0.67 -7.83 -9.51
C LEU A 197 -1.00 -7.69 -10.99
N TYR A 198 -1.10 -6.47 -11.47
CA TYR A 198 -1.37 -6.14 -12.87
C TYR A 198 -0.19 -5.37 -13.45
N TYR A 199 0.15 -5.68 -14.71
CA TYR A 199 1.17 -4.96 -15.47
C TYR A 199 0.92 -5.08 -16.98
N ASN A 200 0.94 -3.96 -17.70
CA ASN A 200 0.84 -3.87 -19.16
C ASN A 200 -0.25 -4.80 -19.75
N ASP A 201 -1.51 -4.49 -19.45
CA ASP A 201 -2.69 -5.17 -20.01
C ASP A 201 -2.93 -6.61 -19.53
N GLU A 202 -2.14 -7.11 -18.58
CA GLU A 202 -2.28 -8.47 -18.05
C GLU A 202 -2.20 -8.55 -16.52
N TYR A 203 -2.95 -9.50 -15.96
CA TYR A 203 -2.75 -9.97 -14.59
C TYR A 203 -1.51 -10.85 -14.53
N MET A 204 -0.49 -10.36 -13.83
CA MET A 204 0.71 -11.15 -13.54
C MET A 204 0.41 -12.19 -12.46
N ILE A 205 -0.45 -11.84 -11.48
CA ILE A 205 -0.90 -12.71 -10.37
C ILE A 205 -2.33 -12.32 -9.98
N GLY A 206 -3.15 -13.32 -9.62
CA GLY A 206 -4.54 -13.10 -9.20
C GLY A 206 -5.48 -12.82 -10.39
N PRO A 207 -6.62 -12.16 -10.17
CA PRO A 207 -7.19 -11.82 -8.86
C PRO A 207 -7.77 -13.07 -8.19
N GLY A 208 -7.76 -13.11 -6.85
CA GLY A 208 -8.51 -14.14 -6.09
C GLY A 208 -9.87 -13.63 -5.58
N ARG A 209 -9.90 -12.43 -5.01
CA ARG A 209 -11.11 -11.77 -4.50
C ARG A 209 -11.12 -10.28 -4.80
N ASN A 210 -12.29 -9.67 -4.64
CA ASN A 210 -12.43 -8.23 -4.62
C ASN A 210 -11.70 -7.63 -3.41
N ILE A 211 -11.07 -6.49 -3.61
CA ILE A 211 -10.26 -5.76 -2.63
C ILE A 211 -10.83 -4.35 -2.40
N PRO A 212 -10.73 -3.80 -1.17
CA PRO A 212 -11.30 -2.50 -0.85
C PRO A 212 -10.43 -1.32 -1.27
N ASN A 213 -9.15 -1.55 -1.56
CA ASN A 213 -8.22 -0.51 -2.00
C ASN A 213 -7.02 -1.10 -2.75
N ALA A 214 -6.35 -0.27 -3.54
CA ALA A 214 -5.20 -0.63 -4.35
C ALA A 214 -4.25 0.56 -4.55
N ILE A 215 -3.02 0.26 -4.95
CA ILE A 215 -2.09 1.26 -5.50
C ILE A 215 -1.92 1.00 -7.00
N ILE A 216 -2.04 2.07 -7.78
CA ILE A 216 -2.07 2.09 -9.23
C ILE A 216 -1.04 3.09 -9.73
N PHE A 217 -0.40 2.76 -10.84
CA PHE A 217 0.55 3.61 -11.55
C PHE A 217 0.03 3.83 -12.96
N ALA A 218 -0.11 5.09 -13.33
CA ALA A 218 -0.66 5.54 -14.60
C ALA A 218 0.30 6.54 -15.26
N LYS A 219 0.03 6.87 -16.53
CA LYS A 219 0.69 8.01 -17.18
C LYS A 219 -0.19 9.25 -17.01
N LYS A 220 0.44 10.40 -16.75
CA LYS A 220 -0.19 11.72 -16.85
C LYS A 220 -0.62 11.90 -18.31
N ASN A 221 -1.87 12.32 -18.49
CA ASN A 221 -2.40 12.74 -19.78
C ASN A 221 -1.93 14.15 -20.12
#